data_AF-A0A183B4Q8-F1
#
_entry.id   AF-A0A183B4Q8-F1
#
_cell.length_a   1.000
_cell.length_b   1.000
_cell.length_c   1.000
_cell.angle_alpha   90.00
_cell.angle_beta   90.00
_cell.angle_gamma   90.00
#
_symmetry.space_group_name_H-M   'P 1'
#
loop_
_entity.id
_entity.type
_entity.pdbx_description
1 polymer ?
#
loop_
_entity_poly.entity_id
_entity_poly.type
_entity_poly.pdbx_seq_one_letter_code
_entity_poly.pdbx_strand_id
1 'polypeptide(L)'
;MNTVFGQNYFLSQGGKHLSYEDRQQKPVTWGFGWRTGQDSNRLWSLWRQHIKFRCNLALSSFFLHFLSQALITGPVDTPYANGCFVFDIFAPIDYPNSPPQFHLLTTGNGTVRFNPNLYQNGMVCLSILNTWQGAPEEKWDPTTSSLLQVLISIQSLIFVPEPYFNEPGMESAFDHVELMHDSKLYNLETRKATVRWAILEQMRNPPAGFEAVSVLYSSDIVMMILVLSIILRLSPGAGQVYIRFIEVTNTKNRCGNT
;
A
#
# COMPACT_ATOMS: atom_id res chain seq x y z
N MET A 1 21.46 41.18 11.52
CA MET A 1 20.33 41.83 12.21
C MET A 1 19.31 40.75 12.54
N ASN A 2 19.16 40.49 13.85
CA ASN A 2 18.02 39.94 14.61
C ASN A 2 17.18 38.79 13.99
N THR A 3 17.30 37.54 14.49
CA THR A 3 16.48 36.88 15.57
C THR A 3 14.98 36.78 15.22
N VAL A 4 14.30 35.62 15.28
CA VAL A 4 13.94 34.83 16.49
C VAL A 4 13.59 33.37 16.13
N PHE A 5 13.85 32.48 17.10
CA PHE A 5 13.54 31.04 17.18
C PHE A 5 12.05 30.67 17.08
N GLY A 6 11.77 29.43 16.62
CA GLY A 6 10.52 28.72 16.88
C GLY A 6 10.76 27.21 16.94
N GLN A 7 11.01 26.70 18.15
CA GLN A 7 10.82 25.28 18.48
C GLN A 7 9.33 24.92 18.45
N ASN A 8 9.08 23.61 18.42
CA ASN A 8 7.84 22.88 18.73
C ASN A 8 6.96 22.53 17.51
N TYR A 9 6.37 21.34 17.33
CA TYR A 9 5.94 20.32 18.29
C TYR A 9 5.95 18.91 17.64
N PHE A 10 6.46 17.92 18.38
CA PHE A 10 5.86 16.57 18.42
C PHE A 10 4.47 16.70 19.05
N LEU A 11 3.54 15.81 18.65
CA LEU A 11 2.20 15.50 19.20
C LEU A 11 0.99 15.93 18.34
N SER A 12 0.14 14.92 18.13
CA SER A 12 -1.19 14.97 17.55
C SER A 12 -2.09 16.03 18.18
N GLN A 13 -2.41 17.12 17.47
CA GLN A 13 -3.68 17.84 17.70
C GLN A 13 -4.73 17.26 16.75
N GLY A 14 -5.94 17.09 17.27
CA GLY A 14 -7.03 16.32 16.68
C GLY A 14 -7.51 16.75 15.29
N GLY A 15 -8.36 15.88 14.74
CA GLY A 15 -8.88 15.95 13.38
C GLY A 15 -9.28 17.36 12.93
N LYS A 16 -8.50 17.87 11.97
CA LYS A 16 -8.95 18.85 10.98
C LYS A 16 -8.57 18.28 9.62
N HIS A 17 -9.57 18.20 8.73
CA HIS A 17 -9.35 17.99 7.31
C HIS A 17 -8.40 19.08 6.82
N LEU A 18 -7.29 18.70 6.18
CA LEU A 18 -6.44 19.63 5.45
C LEU A 18 -7.21 20.14 4.23
N SER A 19 -7.25 21.46 4.03
CA SER A 19 -7.97 22.06 2.91
C SER A 19 -7.24 21.80 1.58
N TYR A 20 -7.99 21.82 0.47
CA TYR A 20 -7.45 21.68 -0.89
C TYR A 20 -6.34 22.71 -1.19
N GLU A 21 -6.44 23.93 -0.66
CA GLU A 21 -5.44 24.99 -0.84
C GLU A 21 -4.15 24.74 -0.04
N ASP A 22 -4.23 24.09 1.14
CA ASP A 22 -3.05 23.68 1.91
C ASP A 22 -2.21 22.61 1.18
N ARG A 23 -2.82 21.86 0.26
CA ARG A 23 -2.12 20.92 -0.64
C ARG A 23 -1.58 21.57 -1.91
N GLN A 24 -2.07 22.74 -2.30
CA GLN A 24 -1.68 23.42 -3.56
C GLN A 24 -0.72 24.61 -3.37
N GLN A 25 -0.58 25.17 -2.17
CA GLN A 25 0.36 26.28 -1.92
C GLN A 25 1.78 25.84 -1.57
N LYS A 26 2.42 25.26 -2.58
CA LYS A 26 3.78 25.54 -3.08
C LYS A 26 4.05 24.41 -4.08
N PRO A 27 4.52 24.72 -5.30
CA PRO A 27 4.94 23.65 -6.20
C PRO A 27 6.07 22.94 -5.46
N VAL A 28 5.81 21.73 -4.97
CA VAL A 28 6.88 20.79 -4.72
C VAL A 28 7.33 20.44 -6.13
N THR A 29 8.21 21.28 -6.67
CA THR A 29 9.16 20.82 -7.65
C THR A 29 9.84 19.65 -6.98
N TRP A 30 9.39 18.43 -7.25
CA TRP A 30 10.20 17.23 -7.03
C TRP A 30 11.33 17.27 -8.07
N GLY A 31 12.14 18.32 -8.06
CA GLY A 31 13.53 18.13 -8.36
C GLY A 31 14.01 17.17 -7.28
N PHE A 32 14.34 15.94 -7.68
CA PHE A 32 15.02 14.97 -6.82
C PHE A 32 16.40 15.54 -6.42
N GLY A 33 16.39 16.55 -5.54
CA GLY A 33 17.54 17.07 -4.85
C GLY A 33 17.63 16.34 -3.52
N TRP A 34 18.39 15.26 -3.48
CA TRP A 34 18.76 14.57 -2.25
C TRP A 34 19.33 15.57 -1.24
N ARG A 35 18.54 15.98 -0.23
CA ARG A 35 19.07 16.66 0.96
C ARG A 35 19.13 15.66 2.11
N THR A 36 20.39 15.38 2.45
CA THR A 36 20.94 14.64 3.60
C THR A 36 20.55 13.16 3.72
N GLY A 37 21.58 12.30 3.71
CA GLY A 37 21.44 10.83 3.74
C GLY A 37 20.89 10.23 5.04
N GLN A 38 20.23 10.98 5.92
CA GLN A 38 19.63 10.45 7.14
C GLN A 38 18.13 10.17 7.00
N ASP A 39 17.36 11.04 6.31
CA ASP A 39 15.92 10.81 6.09
C ASP A 39 15.65 9.77 5.01
N SER A 40 16.51 9.71 3.98
CA SER A 40 16.47 8.64 2.99
C SER A 40 16.62 7.29 3.65
N ASN A 41 17.59 7.12 4.56
CA ASN A 41 17.85 5.86 5.26
C ASN A 41 16.74 5.44 6.22
N ARG A 42 16.04 6.39 6.86
CA ARG A 42 14.92 6.08 7.76
C ARG A 42 13.67 5.67 6.99
N LEU A 43 13.35 6.38 5.91
CA LEU A 43 12.29 5.93 5.01
C LEU A 43 12.70 4.56 4.44
N TRP A 44 13.93 4.41 3.96
CA TRP A 44 14.46 3.16 3.41
C TRP A 44 14.35 1.95 4.34
N SER A 45 14.62 2.16 5.63
CA SER A 45 14.52 1.10 6.63
C SER A 45 13.07 0.73 6.95
N LEU A 46 12.11 1.64 6.81
CA LEU A 46 10.69 1.36 6.90
C LEU A 46 10.20 0.58 5.65
N TRP A 47 10.57 1.02 4.44
CA TRP A 47 10.17 0.35 3.18
C TRP A 47 10.74 -1.08 3.06
N ARG A 48 11.98 -1.33 3.52
CA ARG A 48 12.60 -2.67 3.53
C ARG A 48 11.81 -3.72 4.33
N GLN A 49 11.02 -3.27 5.31
CA GLN A 49 10.20 -4.20 6.09
C GLN A 49 9.04 -4.71 5.26
N HIS A 50 8.44 -3.85 4.43
CA HIS A 50 7.17 -4.13 3.75
C HIS A 50 7.30 -4.68 2.32
N ILE A 51 8.50 -4.65 1.72
CA ILE A 51 8.72 -5.16 0.35
C ILE A 51 9.74 -6.29 0.39
N LYS A 52 9.35 -7.46 -0.11
CA LYS A 52 10.21 -8.64 -0.28
C LYS A 52 10.31 -8.98 -1.75
N PHE A 53 11.51 -9.29 -2.22
CA PHE A 53 11.79 -9.50 -3.63
C PHE A 53 12.49 -10.84 -3.83
N ARG A 54 12.04 -11.58 -4.85
CA ARG A 54 12.65 -12.82 -5.30
C ARG A 54 12.90 -12.74 -6.81
N CYS A 55 14.12 -13.05 -7.23
CA CYS A 55 14.49 -13.17 -8.63
C CYS A 55 14.82 -14.63 -8.95
N ASN A 56 14.34 -15.14 -10.08
CA ASN A 56 14.84 -16.37 -10.66
C ASN A 56 15.43 -16.04 -12.05
N LEU A 57 16.72 -16.29 -12.26
CA LEU A 57 17.31 -16.20 -13.60
C LEU A 57 17.10 -17.52 -14.34
N ALA A 58 16.33 -17.49 -15.42
CA ALA A 58 16.24 -18.61 -16.36
C ALA A 58 17.30 -18.42 -17.45
N LEU A 59 18.41 -19.18 -17.36
CA LEU A 59 19.42 -19.26 -18.41
C LEU A 59 18.95 -20.28 -19.47
N SER A 60 17.97 -19.91 -20.27
CA SER A 60 17.74 -20.60 -21.55
C SER A 60 18.75 -20.05 -22.55
N SER A 61 19.39 -20.93 -23.31
CA SER A 61 20.63 -20.71 -24.06
C SER A 61 20.61 -19.63 -25.15
N PHE A 62 19.55 -18.83 -25.27
CA PHE A 62 19.45 -17.73 -26.23
C PHE A 62 18.79 -16.44 -25.73
N PHE A 63 18.17 -16.40 -24.54
CA PHE A 63 17.59 -15.15 -23.99
C PHE A 63 17.60 -15.13 -22.45
N LEU A 64 18.28 -14.15 -21.86
CA LEU A 64 18.16 -13.80 -20.45
C LEU A 64 16.83 -13.06 -20.23
N HIS A 65 15.74 -13.79 -20.04
CA HIS A 65 14.49 -13.20 -19.53
C HIS A 65 14.57 -13.13 -18.02
N PHE A 66 14.39 -11.93 -17.46
CA PHE A 66 14.32 -11.73 -16.02
C PHE A 66 12.86 -11.91 -15.56
N LEU A 67 12.62 -13.03 -14.89
CA LEU A 67 11.37 -13.31 -14.17
C LEU A 67 11.64 -13.12 -12.68
N SER A 68 10.89 -12.22 -12.08
CA SER A 68 10.95 -11.98 -10.64
C SER A 68 9.56 -11.91 -10.06
N GLN A 69 9.49 -12.10 -8.75
CA GLN A 69 8.29 -11.92 -7.98
C GLN A 69 8.58 -10.94 -6.86
N ALA A 70 7.60 -10.11 -6.54
CA ALA A 70 7.62 -9.26 -5.37
C ALA A 70 6.43 -9.56 -4.48
N LEU A 71 6.65 -9.56 -3.17
CA LEU A 71 5.59 -9.55 -2.17
C LEU A 71 5.62 -8.18 -1.49
N ILE A 72 4.50 -7.47 -1.58
CA ILE A 72 4.29 -6.19 -0.90
C ILE A 72 3.26 -6.42 0.19
N THR A 73 3.62 -6.08 1.43
CA THR A 73 2.66 -6.07 2.53
C THR A 73 1.88 -4.76 2.51
N GLY A 74 0.56 -4.82 2.68
CA GLY A 74 -0.26 -3.62 2.74
C GLY A 74 0.06 -2.74 3.97
N PRO A 75 0.21 -1.42 3.81
CA PRO A 75 0.51 -0.50 4.90
C PRO A 75 -0.59 -0.46 5.96
N VAL A 76 -0.19 -0.12 7.20
CA VAL A 76 -1.14 0.18 8.29
C VAL A 76 -2.07 1.34 7.90
N ASP A 77 -3.24 1.40 8.52
CA ASP A 77 -4.27 2.42 8.27
C ASP A 77 -4.89 2.44 6.86
N THR A 78 -4.63 1.41 6.05
CA THR A 78 -5.24 1.20 4.74
C THR A 78 -6.17 -0.02 4.77
N PRO A 79 -7.12 -0.18 3.83
CA PRO A 79 -7.90 -1.40 3.72
C PRO A 79 -7.08 -2.64 3.30
N TYR A 80 -5.81 -2.45 2.93
CA TYR A 80 -4.86 -3.49 2.56
C TYR A 80 -4.02 -3.98 3.75
N ALA A 81 -4.16 -3.36 4.91
CA ALA A 81 -3.27 -3.54 6.07
C ALA A 81 -2.96 -5.02 6.33
N ASN A 82 -1.65 -5.30 6.36
CA ASN A 82 -1.05 -6.62 6.62
C ASN A 82 -1.37 -7.73 5.60
N GLY A 83 -2.09 -7.43 4.53
CA GLY A 83 -2.23 -8.36 3.41
C GLY A 83 -0.91 -8.56 2.70
N CYS A 84 -0.59 -9.80 2.31
CA CYS A 84 0.52 -10.15 1.45
C CYS A 84 0.06 -10.16 -0.02
N PHE A 85 0.46 -9.16 -0.79
CA PHE A 85 0.13 -9.02 -2.20
C PHE A 85 1.32 -9.42 -3.06
N VAL A 86 1.14 -10.45 -3.88
CA VAL A 86 2.19 -11.05 -4.70
C VAL A 86 2.06 -10.53 -6.12
N PHE A 87 3.17 -10.10 -6.70
CA PHE A 87 3.27 -9.59 -8.04
C PHE A 87 4.28 -10.40 -8.83
N ASP A 88 3.90 -10.80 -10.03
CA ASP A 88 4.84 -11.25 -11.07
C ASP A 88 5.40 -10.03 -11.78
N ILE A 89 6.70 -10.09 -12.08
CA ILE A 89 7.46 -9.04 -12.73
C ILE A 89 8.22 -9.66 -13.89
N PHE A 90 7.90 -9.20 -15.10
CA PHE A 90 8.53 -9.63 -16.33
C PHE A 90 9.27 -8.46 -16.98
N ALA A 91 10.59 -8.58 -17.13
CA ALA A 91 11.35 -7.62 -17.93
C ALA A 91 11.28 -8.04 -19.42
N PRO A 92 10.80 -7.17 -20.32
CA PRO A 92 10.78 -7.47 -21.74
C PRO A 92 12.20 -7.52 -22.33
N ILE A 93 12.32 -8.05 -23.55
CA ILE A 93 13.59 -8.23 -24.28
C ILE A 93 14.36 -6.92 -24.47
N ASP A 94 13.65 -5.80 -24.58
CA ASP A 94 14.19 -4.48 -24.80
C ASP A 94 14.37 -3.68 -23.51
N TYR A 95 14.15 -4.27 -22.33
CA TYR A 95 14.43 -3.64 -21.05
C TYR A 95 15.90 -3.21 -20.96
N PRO A 96 16.21 -1.98 -20.49
CA PRO A 96 15.32 -1.00 -19.86
C PRO A 96 14.66 0.01 -20.82
N ASN A 97 14.74 -0.14 -22.15
CA ASN A 97 14.10 0.80 -23.08
C ASN A 97 12.56 0.80 -22.95
N SER A 98 11.97 -0.36 -22.66
CA SER A 98 10.58 -0.50 -22.25
C SER A 98 10.45 -0.81 -20.75
N PRO A 99 9.35 -0.39 -20.10
CA PRO A 99 9.11 -0.70 -18.70
C PRO A 99 8.94 -2.20 -18.46
N PRO A 100 9.21 -2.68 -17.24
CA PRO A 100 8.87 -4.03 -16.82
C PRO A 100 7.34 -4.17 -16.72
N GLN A 101 6.82 -5.37 -16.97
CA GLN A 101 5.41 -5.66 -16.78
C GLN A 101 5.18 -6.17 -15.35
N PHE A 102 4.21 -5.58 -14.65
CA PHE A 102 3.77 -6.01 -13.33
C PHE A 102 2.39 -6.63 -13.41
N HIS A 103 2.21 -7.77 -12.74
CA HIS A 103 0.94 -8.47 -12.69
C HIS A 103 0.64 -8.93 -11.26
N LEU A 104 -0.48 -8.49 -10.70
CA LEU A 104 -0.95 -8.93 -9.39
C LEU A 104 -1.45 -10.37 -9.48
N LEU A 105 -0.84 -11.28 -8.72
CA LEU A 105 -1.28 -12.66 -8.57
C LEU A 105 -2.36 -12.83 -7.50
N THR A 106 -2.33 -12.00 -6.45
CA THR A 106 -3.30 -12.04 -5.36
C THR A 106 -4.63 -11.40 -5.80
N THR A 107 -5.39 -12.05 -6.69
CA THR A 107 -6.67 -11.55 -7.25
C THR A 107 -7.87 -12.41 -6.84
N GLY A 108 -7.67 -13.40 -5.97
CA GLY A 108 -8.69 -14.38 -5.60
C GLY A 108 -9.16 -15.19 -6.81
N ASN A 109 -8.22 -15.69 -7.63
CA ASN A 109 -8.48 -16.37 -8.90
C ASN A 109 -9.28 -15.51 -9.88
N GLY A 110 -8.92 -14.23 -9.96
CA GLY A 110 -9.61 -13.26 -10.77
C GLY A 110 -11.07 -13.07 -10.36
N THR A 111 -11.35 -12.98 -9.05
CA THR A 111 -12.67 -12.61 -8.51
C THR A 111 -12.68 -11.25 -7.80
N VAL A 112 -11.50 -10.70 -7.53
CA VAL A 112 -11.34 -9.46 -6.75
C VAL A 112 -10.61 -8.40 -7.55
N ARG A 113 -11.24 -7.24 -7.70
CA ARG A 113 -10.57 -5.98 -8.07
C ARG A 113 -10.20 -5.25 -6.78
N PHE A 114 -8.92 -5.27 -6.41
CA PHE A 114 -8.46 -4.74 -5.12
C PHE A 114 -8.39 -3.21 -5.06
N ASN A 115 -8.17 -2.57 -6.21
CA ASN A 115 -8.03 -1.13 -6.33
C ASN A 115 -8.47 -0.72 -7.74
N PRO A 116 -8.89 0.54 -7.98
CA PRO A 116 -9.10 1.03 -9.33
C PRO A 116 -7.94 0.77 -10.30
N ASN A 117 -6.71 0.77 -9.78
CA ASN A 117 -5.46 0.49 -10.48
C ASN A 117 -4.96 -0.96 -10.35
N LEU A 118 -5.68 -1.85 -9.66
CA LEU A 118 -5.38 -3.29 -9.53
C LEU A 118 -6.57 -4.11 -10.00
N TYR A 119 -6.53 -4.49 -11.27
CA TYR A 119 -7.64 -5.12 -11.95
C TYR A 119 -7.79 -6.58 -11.51
N GLN A 120 -9.00 -7.10 -11.66
CA GLN A 120 -9.34 -8.48 -11.35
C GLN A 120 -8.53 -9.48 -12.19
N ASN A 121 -8.17 -9.12 -13.42
CA ASN A 121 -7.30 -9.92 -14.26
C ASN A 121 -5.81 -9.81 -13.91
N GLY A 122 -5.44 -9.07 -12.85
CA GLY A 122 -4.05 -8.88 -12.41
C GLY A 122 -3.33 -7.67 -13.03
N MET A 123 -3.94 -6.93 -13.96
CA MET A 123 -3.31 -5.74 -14.54
C MET A 123 -3.06 -4.65 -13.49
N VAL A 124 -1.85 -4.09 -13.51
CA VAL A 124 -1.41 -3.00 -12.63
C VAL A 124 -1.31 -1.70 -13.43
N CYS A 125 -2.02 -0.67 -13.01
CA CYS A 125 -2.05 0.63 -13.68
C CYS A 125 -1.19 1.67 -12.95
N LEU A 126 -0.09 2.07 -13.56
CA LEU A 126 0.76 3.17 -13.10
C LEU A 126 1.36 3.92 -14.29
N SER A 127 1.55 5.23 -14.15
CA SER A 127 2.16 6.07 -15.19
C SER A 127 3.61 5.64 -15.48
N ILE A 128 4.40 5.31 -14.46
CA ILE A 128 5.76 4.76 -14.59
C ILE A 128 5.81 3.41 -15.31
N LEU A 129 4.68 2.69 -15.40
CA LEU A 129 4.56 1.46 -16.18
C LEU A 129 3.96 1.68 -17.57
N ASN A 130 3.68 2.94 -17.94
CA ASN A 130 2.96 3.32 -19.15
C ASN A 130 1.56 2.69 -19.27
N THR A 131 0.97 2.23 -18.16
CA THR A 131 -0.37 1.63 -18.10
C THR A 131 -1.41 2.59 -17.51
N TRP A 132 -1.01 3.82 -17.18
CA TRP A 132 -1.88 4.89 -16.72
C TRP A 132 -1.48 6.24 -17.31
N GLN A 133 -2.40 7.21 -17.25
CA GLN A 133 -2.10 8.58 -17.64
C GLN A 133 -1.18 9.24 -16.62
N GLY A 134 -0.32 10.14 -17.08
CA GLY A 134 0.65 10.86 -16.25
C GLY A 134 1.47 11.82 -17.08
N ALA A 135 2.12 12.77 -16.41
CA ALA A 135 3.03 13.72 -17.02
C ALA A 135 4.25 13.00 -17.62
N PRO A 136 4.94 13.57 -18.63
CA PRO A 136 6.10 12.94 -19.26
C PRO A 136 7.18 12.48 -18.27
N GLU A 137 7.41 13.23 -17.20
CA GLU A 137 8.35 12.94 -16.12
C GLU A 137 7.92 11.81 -15.17
N GLU A 138 6.64 11.42 -15.20
CA GLU A 138 6.10 10.31 -14.40
C GLU A 138 6.13 8.99 -15.17
N LYS A 139 6.40 9.03 -16.47
CA LYS A 139 6.49 7.85 -17.33
C LYS A 139 7.84 7.17 -17.19
N TRP A 140 7.91 5.94 -17.68
CA TRP A 140 9.15 5.17 -17.69
C TRP A 140 10.26 5.90 -18.47
N ASP A 141 11.38 6.14 -17.79
CA ASP A 141 12.63 6.63 -18.36
C ASP A 141 13.71 5.54 -18.21
N PRO A 142 14.23 4.99 -19.33
CA PRO A 142 15.24 3.93 -19.32
C PRO A 142 16.51 4.24 -18.52
N THR A 143 16.81 5.53 -18.31
CA THR A 143 18.03 6.02 -17.68
C THR A 143 17.86 6.25 -16.17
N THR A 144 16.67 6.66 -15.75
CA THR A 144 16.41 7.13 -14.38
C THR A 144 15.41 6.27 -13.61
N SER A 145 14.57 5.50 -14.30
CA SER A 145 13.57 4.64 -13.69
C SER A 145 14.15 3.31 -13.21
N SER A 146 13.52 2.71 -12.21
CA SER A 146 13.96 1.47 -11.58
C SER A 146 12.77 0.64 -11.09
N LEU A 147 12.95 -0.67 -11.00
CA LEU A 147 11.97 -1.59 -10.39
C LEU A 147 11.55 -1.15 -8.98
N LEU A 148 12.50 -0.58 -8.27
CA LEU A 148 12.31 -0.11 -6.91
C LEU A 148 11.35 1.09 -6.84
N GLN A 149 11.48 2.05 -7.76
CA GLN A 149 10.52 3.14 -7.88
C GLN A 149 9.12 2.60 -8.17
N VAL A 150 8.98 1.61 -9.07
CA VAL A 150 7.68 0.98 -9.34
C VAL A 150 7.09 0.37 -8.06
N LEU A 151 7.86 -0.41 -7.30
CA LEU A 151 7.40 -1.04 -6.06
C LEU A 151 6.97 0.00 -5.01
N ILE A 152 7.71 1.10 -4.89
CA ILE A 152 7.35 2.23 -4.01
C ILE A 152 6.08 2.93 -4.51
N SER A 153 5.93 3.14 -5.82
CA SER A 153 4.73 3.73 -6.42
C SER A 153 3.50 2.87 -6.15
N ILE A 154 3.59 1.54 -6.24
CA ILE A 154 2.48 0.65 -5.87
C ILE A 154 2.08 0.88 -4.41
N GLN A 155 3.04 0.84 -3.48
CA GLN A 155 2.71 1.00 -2.07
C GLN A 155 2.24 2.43 -1.72
N SER A 156 2.71 3.47 -2.43
CA SER A 156 2.38 4.87 -2.11
C SER A 156 1.12 5.40 -2.79
N LEU A 157 0.81 4.93 -4.00
CA LEU A 157 -0.27 5.46 -4.83
C LEU A 157 -1.48 4.52 -4.88
N ILE A 158 -1.25 3.21 -4.74
CA ILE A 158 -2.33 2.20 -4.84
C ILE A 158 -2.77 1.78 -3.45
N PHE A 159 -1.83 1.43 -2.56
CA PHE A 159 -2.16 1.02 -1.19
C PHE A 159 -2.38 2.21 -0.26
N VAL A 160 -3.43 2.98 -0.54
CA VAL A 160 -3.82 4.20 0.18
C VAL A 160 -5.06 3.99 1.08
N PRO A 161 -5.32 4.87 2.06
CA PRO A 161 -6.47 4.73 2.97
C PRO A 161 -7.84 4.81 2.30
N GLU A 162 -7.96 5.55 1.20
CA GLU A 162 -9.22 5.78 0.47
C GLU A 162 -9.07 5.47 -1.02
N PRO A 163 -8.87 4.19 -1.39
CA PRO A 163 -8.58 3.77 -2.76
C PRO A 163 -9.74 3.97 -3.73
N TYR A 164 -10.97 4.22 -3.25
CA TYR A 164 -12.11 4.56 -4.09
C TYR A 164 -11.83 5.78 -4.99
N PHE A 165 -11.09 6.77 -4.47
CA PHE A 165 -10.75 7.99 -5.21
C PHE A 165 -9.60 7.81 -6.21
N ASN A 166 -9.04 6.61 -6.35
CA ASN A 166 -8.11 6.30 -7.43
C ASN A 166 -8.82 6.04 -8.77
N GLU A 167 -10.15 6.02 -8.80
CA GLU A 167 -10.89 5.93 -10.07
C GLU A 167 -10.63 7.19 -10.92
N PRO A 168 -10.48 7.05 -12.25
CA PRO A 168 -10.33 8.20 -13.15
C PRO A 168 -11.46 9.21 -12.98
N GLY A 169 -11.12 10.48 -12.84
CA GLY A 169 -12.09 11.58 -12.74
C GLY A 169 -12.62 11.85 -11.33
N MET A 170 -12.12 11.11 -10.32
CA MET A 170 -12.50 11.29 -8.91
C MET A 170 -11.45 12.09 -8.11
N GLU A 171 -10.42 12.62 -8.76
CA GLU A 171 -9.25 13.24 -8.12
C GLU A 171 -9.62 14.53 -7.36
N SER A 172 -10.63 15.26 -7.82
CA SER A 172 -11.15 16.48 -7.20
C SER A 172 -12.30 16.23 -6.21
N ALA A 173 -12.72 14.97 -6.05
CA ALA A 173 -13.99 14.63 -5.41
C ALA A 173 -13.87 14.30 -3.91
N PHE A 174 -12.66 14.40 -3.34
CA PHE A 174 -12.35 14.07 -1.94
C PHE A 174 -13.18 14.84 -0.90
N ASP A 175 -13.62 16.06 -1.23
CA ASP A 175 -14.35 16.94 -0.31
C ASP A 175 -15.89 16.79 -0.41
N HIS A 176 -16.38 15.92 -1.28
CA HIS A 176 -17.81 15.63 -1.38
C HIS A 176 -18.22 14.58 -0.35
N VAL A 177 -18.88 15.04 0.71
CA VAL A 177 -19.41 14.20 1.80
C VAL A 177 -20.28 13.05 1.28
N GLU A 178 -20.96 13.25 0.16
CA GLU A 178 -21.81 12.25 -0.50
C GLU A 178 -21.00 11.01 -0.95
N LEU A 179 -19.77 11.20 -1.44
CA LEU A 179 -18.90 10.12 -1.93
C LEU A 179 -18.16 9.40 -0.79
N MET A 180 -18.20 9.96 0.42
CA MET A 180 -17.57 9.38 1.60
C MET A 180 -18.29 8.09 2.05
N HIS A 181 -19.58 7.95 1.74
CA HIS A 181 -20.31 6.70 1.98
C HIS A 181 -19.77 5.57 1.09
N ASP A 182 -19.60 5.84 -0.20
CA ASP A 182 -19.09 4.86 -1.17
C ASP A 182 -17.63 4.50 -0.91
N SER A 183 -16.79 5.48 -0.55
CA SER A 183 -15.41 5.23 -0.09
C SER A 183 -15.37 4.25 1.09
N LYS A 184 -16.27 4.42 2.08
CA LYS A 184 -16.36 3.51 3.23
C LYS A 184 -16.82 2.11 2.85
N LEU A 185 -17.80 1.98 1.95
CA LEU A 185 -18.25 0.69 1.45
C LEU A 185 -17.15 -0.02 0.66
N TYR A 186 -16.46 0.71 -0.23
CA TYR A 186 -15.31 0.21 -0.98
C TYR A 186 -14.22 -0.30 -0.04
N ASN A 187 -13.90 0.47 1.00
CA ASN A 187 -12.95 0.10 2.04
C ASN A 187 -13.37 -1.16 2.80
N LEU A 188 -14.66 -1.32 3.11
CA LEU A 188 -15.17 -2.51 3.78
C LEU A 188 -14.98 -3.77 2.92
N GLU A 189 -15.35 -3.71 1.65
CA GLU A 189 -15.20 -4.84 0.72
C GLU A 189 -13.73 -5.17 0.45
N THR A 190 -12.89 -4.14 0.30
CA THR A 190 -11.45 -4.31 0.14
C THR A 190 -10.84 -4.99 1.38
N ARG A 191 -11.22 -4.59 2.60
CA ARG A 191 -10.76 -5.25 3.83
C ARG A 191 -11.17 -6.72 3.91
N LYS A 192 -12.43 -7.04 3.57
CA LYS A 192 -12.90 -8.44 3.53
C LYS A 192 -12.07 -9.26 2.55
N ALA A 193 -11.82 -8.72 1.36
CA ALA A 193 -11.01 -9.37 0.34
C ALA A 193 -9.54 -9.52 0.78
N THR A 194 -8.96 -8.51 1.41
CA THR A 194 -7.59 -8.55 1.97
C THR A 194 -7.48 -9.68 2.99
N VAL A 195 -8.39 -9.75 3.96
CA VAL A 195 -8.40 -10.82 4.97
C VAL A 195 -8.53 -12.20 4.30
N ARG A 196 -9.45 -12.33 3.35
CA ARG A 196 -9.69 -13.61 2.67
C ARG A 196 -8.47 -14.06 1.85
N TRP A 197 -8.02 -13.22 0.92
CA TRP A 197 -7.12 -13.64 -0.16
C TRP A 197 -5.67 -13.23 0.04
N ALA A 198 -5.42 -12.09 0.69
CA ALA A 198 -4.06 -11.60 0.95
C ALA A 198 -3.54 -12.04 2.32
N ILE A 199 -4.38 -12.54 3.23
CA ILE A 199 -3.96 -13.07 4.54
C ILE A 199 -4.25 -14.58 4.61
N LEU A 200 -5.52 -14.99 4.70
CA LEU A 200 -5.87 -16.38 4.99
C LEU A 200 -5.41 -17.37 3.92
N GLU A 201 -5.62 -17.07 2.64
CA GLU A 201 -5.16 -17.95 1.57
C GLU A 201 -3.63 -17.95 1.41
N GLN A 202 -2.96 -16.81 1.67
CA GLN A 202 -1.49 -16.74 1.68
C GLN A 202 -0.86 -17.56 2.82
N MET A 203 -1.58 -17.74 3.93
CA MET A 203 -1.15 -18.64 5.01
C MET A 203 -1.40 -20.11 4.68
N ARG A 204 -2.53 -20.41 4.05
CA ARG A 204 -2.92 -21.78 3.71
C ARG A 204 -2.07 -22.36 2.60
N ASN A 205 -1.78 -21.54 1.59
CA ASN A 205 -1.01 -21.90 0.42
C ASN A 205 -0.01 -20.80 0.11
N PRO A 206 1.07 -20.68 0.89
CA PRO A 206 2.04 -19.62 0.69
C PRO A 206 2.72 -19.75 -0.67
N PRO A 207 3.04 -18.61 -1.32
CA PRO A 207 3.74 -18.63 -2.59
C PRO A 207 5.19 -19.06 -2.38
N ALA A 208 5.70 -19.85 -3.32
CA ALA A 208 7.03 -20.43 -3.23
C ALA A 208 8.12 -19.34 -3.06
N GLY A 209 8.97 -19.48 -2.06
CA GLY A 209 10.02 -18.51 -1.71
C GLY A 209 9.55 -17.34 -0.85
N PHE A 210 8.26 -17.27 -0.50
CA PHE A 210 7.69 -16.28 0.43
C PHE A 210 7.06 -16.94 1.67
N GLU A 211 7.24 -18.24 1.88
CA GLU A 211 6.57 -19.03 2.92
C GLU A 211 6.78 -18.44 4.32
N ALA A 212 8.03 -18.13 4.66
CA ALA A 212 8.35 -17.54 5.96
C ALA A 212 7.67 -16.17 6.14
N VAL A 213 7.65 -15.34 5.09
CA VAL A 213 7.07 -13.99 5.14
C VAL A 213 5.56 -14.06 5.29
N SER A 214 4.90 -14.88 4.48
CA SER A 214 3.45 -15.06 4.51
C SER A 214 2.98 -15.60 5.87
N VAL A 215 3.74 -16.52 6.48
CA VAL A 215 3.41 -17.06 7.81
C VAL A 215 3.68 -16.04 8.91
N LEU A 216 4.86 -15.39 8.94
CA LEU A 216 5.26 -14.47 10.01
C LEU A 216 4.39 -13.20 10.06
N TYR A 217 4.12 -12.58 8.90
CA TYR A 217 3.30 -11.35 8.86
C TYR A 217 1.83 -11.62 9.18
N SER A 218 1.35 -12.84 8.88
CA SER A 218 -0.04 -13.19 9.12
C SER A 218 -0.27 -13.82 10.50
N SER A 219 0.75 -14.35 11.16
CA SER A 219 0.62 -15.06 12.45
C SER A 219 0.21 -14.15 13.60
N ASP A 220 0.68 -12.90 13.65
CA ASP A 220 0.31 -11.96 14.71
C ASP A 220 -1.18 -11.61 14.67
N ILE A 221 -1.74 -11.53 13.46
CA ILE A 221 -3.16 -11.24 13.22
C ILE A 221 -4.02 -12.46 13.46
N VAL A 222 -3.59 -13.64 13.02
CA VAL A 222 -4.34 -14.87 13.25
C VAL A 222 -4.35 -15.23 14.72
N MET A 223 -3.26 -15.00 15.47
CA MET A 223 -3.31 -15.10 16.93
C MET A 223 -4.31 -14.11 17.52
N MET A 224 -4.33 -12.85 17.05
CA MET A 224 -5.32 -11.88 17.53
C MET A 224 -6.77 -12.30 17.20
N ILE A 225 -7.05 -12.80 15.98
CA ILE A 225 -8.37 -13.26 15.55
C ILE A 225 -8.79 -14.54 16.28
N LEU A 226 -7.87 -15.49 16.47
CA LEU A 226 -8.12 -16.71 17.25
C LEU A 226 -8.43 -16.36 18.69
N VAL A 227 -7.63 -15.49 19.30
CA VAL A 227 -7.88 -14.97 20.65
C VAL A 227 -9.24 -14.27 20.72
N LEU A 228 -9.57 -13.43 19.74
CA LEU A 228 -10.89 -12.78 19.67
C LEU A 228 -12.02 -13.81 19.53
N SER A 229 -11.84 -14.82 18.68
CA SER A 229 -12.83 -15.87 18.43
C SER A 229 -13.04 -16.75 19.65
N ILE A 230 -11.96 -17.03 20.40
CA ILE A 230 -12.00 -17.74 21.67
C ILE A 230 -12.70 -16.88 22.72
N ILE A 231 -12.35 -15.59 22.86
CA ILE A 231 -12.99 -14.65 23.79
C ILE A 231 -14.50 -14.53 23.51
N LEU A 232 -14.89 -14.37 22.24
CA LEU A 232 -16.30 -14.28 21.83
C LEU A 232 -17.07 -15.58 22.05
N ARG A 233 -16.41 -16.75 21.91
CA ARG A 233 -17.02 -18.06 22.23
C ARG A 233 -17.14 -18.29 23.74
N LEU A 234 -16.18 -17.81 24.53
CA LEU A 234 -16.16 -17.97 25.99
C LEU A 234 -17.07 -16.96 26.71
N SER A 235 -17.44 -15.85 26.08
CA SER A 235 -18.37 -14.87 26.64
C SER A 235 -19.33 -14.31 25.60
N PRO A 236 -20.49 -14.97 25.38
CA PRO A 236 -21.50 -14.56 24.38
C PRO A 236 -22.09 -13.15 24.61
N GLY A 237 -21.80 -12.50 25.74
CA GLY A 237 -22.22 -11.13 26.07
C GLY A 237 -21.12 -10.06 25.96
N ALA A 238 -19.87 -10.43 25.67
CA ALA A 238 -18.74 -9.49 25.62
C ALA A 238 -18.68 -8.63 24.33
N GLY A 239 -19.54 -8.89 23.35
CA GLY A 239 -19.59 -8.17 22.08
C GLY A 239 -19.78 -6.65 22.22
N GLN A 240 -20.45 -6.17 23.27
CA GLN A 240 -20.63 -4.74 23.53
C GLN A 240 -19.41 -4.07 24.19
N VAL A 241 -18.56 -4.82 24.89
CA VAL A 241 -17.38 -4.27 25.58
C VAL A 241 -16.24 -4.00 24.59
N TYR A 242 -16.18 -4.77 23.48
CA TYR A 242 -15.06 -4.68 22.53
C TYR A 242 -15.27 -3.68 21.39
N ILE A 243 -16.50 -3.39 20.96
CA ILE A 243 -16.77 -2.26 20.06
C ILE A 243 -16.28 -0.95 20.70
N ARG A 244 -16.50 -0.79 22.02
CA ARG A 244 -15.91 0.31 22.79
C ARG A 244 -14.39 0.25 22.88
N PHE A 245 -13.74 -0.92 22.89
CA PHE A 245 -12.28 -1.01 22.93
C PHE A 245 -11.61 -0.62 21.61
N ILE A 246 -12.22 -0.99 20.47
CA ILE A 246 -11.76 -0.56 19.14
C ILE A 246 -11.98 0.96 18.95
N GLU A 247 -13.07 1.52 19.47
CA GLU A 247 -13.29 2.98 19.53
C GLU A 247 -12.34 3.68 20.52
N VAL A 248 -11.96 3.05 21.63
CA VAL A 248 -11.02 3.59 22.62
C VAL A 248 -9.56 3.58 22.11
N THR A 249 -9.16 2.60 21.31
CA THR A 249 -7.86 2.62 20.63
C THR A 249 -7.79 3.69 19.52
N ASN A 250 -8.92 4.05 18.90
CA ASN A 250 -8.99 5.16 17.94
C ASN A 250 -9.11 6.55 18.60
N THR A 251 -9.63 6.65 19.83
CA THR A 251 -9.76 7.92 20.56
C THR A 251 -8.56 8.24 21.45
N LYS A 252 -7.72 7.26 21.83
CA LYS A 252 -6.43 7.54 22.49
C LYS A 252 -5.44 8.31 21.60
N ASN A 253 -5.63 8.32 20.28
CA ASN A 253 -4.89 9.20 19.36
C ASN A 253 -5.53 10.60 19.17
N ARG A 254 -6.63 10.93 19.88
CA ARG A 254 -7.25 12.28 19.87
C ARG A 254 -7.20 13.03 21.21
N CYS A 255 -6.81 12.39 22.32
CA CYS A 255 -6.68 13.05 23.63
C CYS A 255 -5.22 13.15 24.11
N GLY A 256 -4.27 13.29 23.20
CA GLY A 256 -2.87 13.56 23.51
C GLY A 256 -2.48 15.03 23.41
N ASN A 257 -3.41 15.94 23.72
CA ASN A 257 -3.15 17.37 23.64
C ASN A 257 -4.14 18.17 24.51
N THR A 258 -3.85 18.20 25.81
CA THR A 258 -4.22 19.26 26.75
C THR A 258 -2.95 19.82 27.33
#